data_AF-A0A0U1Q211-F1
#
_entry.id   AF-A0A0U1Q211-F1
#
_cell.length_a   1.000
_cell.length_b   1.000
_cell.length_c   1.000
_cell.angle_alpha   90.00
_cell.angle_beta   90.00
_cell.angle_gamma   90.00
#
_symmetry.space_group_name_H-M   'P 1'
#
loop_
_entity.id
_entity.type
_entity.pdbx_description
1 polymer ?
#
loop_
_entity_poly.entity_id
_entity_poly.type
_entity_poly.pdbx_seq_one_letter_code
_entity_poly.pdbx_strand_id
1 'polypeptide(L)'
;MPLTTLDLPMRLRAMSVHFLVTLAVAAVAAALVFGLWFPPPFARMLGGLELFMLVVACDLVLGPLISLVIYNRKKPRKELVRDYAIVAAIQLAALAYGLHTVAITRPVFVVLAVDRLEVVSAGQLTDQDLQQATQPQWQSLPWRGPHFVWAQRPQTAQERNEIMFSALAGKDLQHYPRYYRPLEQGLPTLQQIAQPLDILRQRHPQAAPAIDAAITATQLAEENLRWLPVRHPRGFWTALVELESGKPVAWLDLDPY
;
A
#
# COMPACT_ATOMS: atom_id res chain seq x y z
N MET A 1 8.05 -50.27 8.20
CA MET A 1 6.58 -50.13 8.35
C MET A 1 6.02 -49.85 6.96
N PRO A 2 5.24 -50.75 6.34
CA PRO A 2 4.88 -50.59 4.94
C PRO A 2 3.83 -49.49 4.78
N LEU A 3 4.00 -48.62 3.78
CA LEU A 3 3.13 -47.49 3.45
C LEU A 3 1.74 -47.90 2.92
N THR A 4 1.36 -49.18 3.03
CA THR A 4 0.22 -49.81 2.34
C THR A 4 -1.11 -49.74 3.09
N THR A 5 -1.20 -49.04 4.23
CA THR A 5 -2.49 -48.74 4.90
C THR A 5 -2.69 -47.24 5.15
N LEU A 6 -2.25 -46.39 4.23
CA LEU A 6 -2.63 -44.99 4.23
C LEU A 6 -4.05 -44.87 3.65
N ASP A 7 -5.01 -44.39 4.44
CA ASP A 7 -6.33 -43.93 3.95
C ASP A 7 -6.16 -42.66 3.09
N LEU A 8 -5.40 -42.77 1.99
CA LEU A 8 -4.98 -41.67 1.12
C LEU A 8 -6.17 -40.87 0.57
N PRO A 9 -7.29 -41.49 0.13
CA PRO A 9 -8.46 -40.72 -0.33
C PRO A 9 -9.04 -39.82 0.76
N MET A 10 -9.03 -40.29 2.00
CA MET A 10 -9.58 -39.56 3.15
C MET A 10 -8.66 -38.41 3.57
N ARG A 11 -7.34 -38.63 3.54
CA ARG A 11 -6.32 -37.58 3.76
C ARG A 11 -6.40 -36.50 2.69
N LEU A 12 -6.53 -36.88 1.42
CA LEU A 12 -6.70 -35.93 0.31
C LEU A 12 -8.00 -35.13 0.44
N ARG A 13 -9.09 -35.75 0.90
CA ARG A 13 -10.33 -35.02 1.21
C ARG A 13 -10.11 -34.01 2.34
N ALA A 14 -9.44 -34.40 3.42
CA ALA A 14 -9.13 -33.50 4.53
C ALA A 14 -8.24 -32.33 4.08
N MET A 15 -7.19 -32.60 3.31
CA MET A 15 -6.35 -31.58 2.66
C MET A 15 -7.17 -30.63 1.80
N SER A 16 -8.07 -31.15 0.96
CA SER A 16 -8.89 -30.34 0.06
C SER A 16 -9.86 -29.43 0.81
N VAL A 17 -10.49 -29.93 1.87
CA VAL A 17 -11.35 -29.13 2.74
C VAL A 17 -10.54 -28.04 3.44
N HIS A 18 -9.37 -28.37 4.00
CA HIS A 18 -8.50 -27.39 4.61
C HIS A 18 -8.10 -26.30 3.59
N PHE A 19 -7.64 -26.71 2.40
CA PHE A 19 -7.27 -25.78 1.32
C PHE A 19 -8.41 -24.82 0.98
N LEU A 20 -9.63 -25.31 0.81
CA LEU A 20 -10.78 -24.45 0.51
C LEU A 20 -11.10 -23.46 1.63
N VAL A 21 -10.98 -23.88 2.90
CA VAL A 21 -11.15 -22.98 4.04
C VAL A 21 -10.07 -21.92 4.06
N THR A 22 -8.80 -22.29 3.91
CA THR A 22 -7.68 -21.34 3.86
C THR A 22 -7.80 -20.39 2.66
N LEU A 23 -8.25 -20.88 1.50
CA LEU A 23 -8.52 -20.06 0.32
C LEU A 23 -9.64 -19.04 0.57
N ALA A 24 -10.72 -19.44 1.25
CA ALA A 24 -11.78 -18.52 1.60
C ALA A 24 -11.27 -17.41 2.54
N VAL A 25 -10.46 -17.77 3.55
CA VAL A 25 -9.83 -16.79 4.46
C VAL A 25 -8.89 -15.85 3.71
N ALA A 26 -8.04 -16.39 2.83
CA ALA A 26 -7.14 -15.60 1.99
C ALA A 26 -7.89 -14.64 1.05
N ALA A 27 -9.03 -15.07 0.48
CA ALA A 27 -9.87 -14.22 -0.36
C ALA A 27 -10.48 -13.05 0.43
N VAL A 28 -10.93 -13.29 1.67
CA VAL A 28 -11.42 -12.22 2.56
C VAL A 28 -10.29 -11.23 2.90
N ALA A 29 -9.10 -11.74 3.21
CA ALA A 29 -7.92 -10.92 3.45
C ALA A 29 -7.55 -10.09 2.21
N ALA A 30 -7.58 -10.68 1.01
CA ALA A 30 -7.30 -9.98 -0.25
C ALA A 30 -8.33 -8.87 -0.51
N ALA A 31 -9.61 -9.14 -0.30
CA ALA A 31 -10.68 -8.15 -0.45
C ALA A 31 -10.50 -6.97 0.51
N LEU A 32 -10.09 -7.23 1.76
CA LEU A 32 -9.77 -6.18 2.72
C LEU A 32 -8.56 -5.35 2.27
N VAL A 33 -7.45 -6.00 1.91
CA VAL A 33 -6.21 -5.32 1.55
C VAL A 33 -6.36 -4.50 0.27
N PHE A 34 -6.83 -5.11 -0.82
CA PHE A 34 -6.88 -4.45 -2.13
C PHE A 34 -8.16 -3.65 -2.37
N GLY A 35 -9.26 -3.99 -1.68
CA GLY A 35 -10.52 -3.26 -1.80
C GLY A 35 -10.63 -2.06 -0.87
N LEU A 36 -10.00 -2.13 0.32
CA LEU A 36 -10.12 -1.08 1.33
C LEU A 36 -8.81 -0.33 1.55
N TRP A 37 -7.72 -1.04 1.87
CA TRP A 37 -6.49 -0.40 2.33
C TRP A 37 -5.62 0.19 1.22
N PHE A 38 -5.56 -0.48 0.06
CA PHE A 38 -4.72 -0.09 -1.07
C PHE A 38 -5.55 0.12 -2.33
N PRO A 39 -6.27 1.26 -2.46
CA PRO A 39 -6.93 1.56 -3.71
C PRO A 39 -5.91 1.63 -4.86
N PRO A 40 -6.30 1.29 -6.10
CA PRO A 40 -5.43 1.49 -7.25
C PRO A 40 -4.95 2.95 -7.34
N PRO A 41 -3.68 3.21 -7.65
CA PRO A 41 -2.62 2.26 -8.04
C PRO A 41 -1.72 1.79 -6.88
N PHE A 42 -2.02 2.17 -5.63
CA PHE A 42 -1.07 2.11 -4.53
C PHE A 42 -0.61 0.69 -4.16
N ALA A 43 -1.45 -0.33 -4.40
CA ALA A 43 -1.06 -1.73 -4.20
C ALA A 43 0.18 -2.12 -5.02
N ARG A 44 0.26 -1.63 -6.27
CA ARG A 44 1.41 -1.85 -7.17
C ARG A 44 2.57 -0.93 -6.80
N MET A 45 2.28 0.37 -6.59
CA MET A 45 3.30 1.38 -6.25
C MET A 45 4.08 1.02 -4.98
N LEU A 46 3.41 0.53 -3.94
CA LEU A 46 4.04 0.18 -2.67
C LEU A 46 4.54 -1.28 -2.62
N GLY A 47 4.36 -2.05 -3.71
CA GLY A 47 4.71 -3.46 -3.79
C GLY A 47 3.98 -4.34 -2.76
N GLY A 48 2.80 -3.91 -2.30
CA GLY A 48 1.99 -4.64 -1.33
C GLY A 48 1.54 -6.00 -1.85
N LEU A 49 1.47 -6.17 -3.17
CA LEU A 49 1.11 -7.43 -3.82
C LEU A 49 2.11 -8.55 -3.52
N GLU A 50 3.41 -8.28 -3.57
CA GLU A 50 4.47 -9.30 -3.39
C GLU A 50 4.45 -9.87 -1.97
N LEU A 51 4.38 -8.99 -0.97
CA LEU A 51 4.32 -9.38 0.44
C LEU A 51 3.04 -10.14 0.77
N PHE A 52 1.90 -9.67 0.25
CA PHE A 52 0.62 -10.35 0.43
C PHE A 52 0.63 -11.77 -0.17
N MET A 53 1.14 -11.90 -1.39
CA MET A 53 1.23 -13.19 -2.09
C MET A 53 2.14 -14.17 -1.35
N LEU A 54 3.25 -13.70 -0.78
CA LEU A 54 4.15 -14.55 0.02
C LEU A 54 3.42 -15.15 1.24
N VAL A 55 2.74 -14.31 2.02
CA VAL A 55 2.01 -14.76 3.24
C VAL A 55 0.90 -15.74 2.87
N VAL A 56 0.09 -15.42 1.86
CA VAL A 56 -1.02 -16.28 1.42
C VAL A 56 -0.53 -17.60 0.82
N ALA A 57 0.57 -17.59 0.05
CA ALA A 57 1.14 -18.80 -0.52
C ALA A 57 1.62 -19.77 0.55
N CYS A 58 2.27 -19.26 1.61
CA CYS A 58 2.67 -20.07 2.77
C CYS A 58 1.46 -20.78 3.38
N ASP A 59 0.35 -20.07 3.63
CA ASP A 59 -0.83 -20.65 4.26
C ASP A 59 -1.54 -21.67 3.35
N LEU A 60 -1.70 -21.35 2.06
CA LEU A 60 -2.35 -22.21 1.07
C LEU A 60 -1.58 -23.51 0.79
N VAL A 61 -0.27 -23.53 1.04
CA VAL A 61 0.57 -24.72 0.84
C VAL A 61 0.74 -25.48 2.14
N LEU A 62 1.24 -24.83 3.20
CA LEU A 62 1.65 -25.50 4.43
C LEU A 62 0.46 -26.09 5.21
N GLY A 63 -0.65 -25.37 5.35
CA GLY A 63 -1.82 -25.86 6.10
C GLY A 63 -2.42 -27.15 5.51
N PRO A 64 -2.71 -27.17 4.19
CA PRO A 64 -3.17 -28.38 3.52
C PRO A 64 -2.16 -29.54 3.58
N LEU A 65 -0.87 -29.28 3.42
CA LEU A 65 0.16 -30.32 3.58
C LEU A 65 0.20 -30.90 4.99
N ILE A 66 0.05 -30.06 6.03
CA ILE A 66 -0.05 -30.52 7.42
C ILE A 66 -1.27 -31.42 7.60
N SER A 67 -2.39 -31.13 6.93
CA SER A 67 -3.60 -31.97 6.95
C SER A 67 -3.34 -33.39 6.45
N LEU A 68 -2.48 -33.57 5.44
CA LEU A 68 -2.06 -34.90 4.98
C LEU A 68 -1.31 -35.68 6.06
N VAL A 69 -0.53 -34.99 6.89
CA VAL A 69 0.27 -35.61 7.96
C VAL A 69 -0.60 -35.94 9.18
N ILE A 70 -1.33 -34.94 9.70
CA ILE A 70 -2.03 -35.05 10.98
C ILE A 70 -3.30 -35.90 10.90
N TYR A 71 -3.95 -35.95 9.72
CA TYR A 71 -5.19 -36.70 9.57
C TYR A 71 -4.95 -38.19 9.75
N ASN A 72 -5.60 -38.80 10.73
CA ASN A 72 -5.56 -40.24 10.93
C ASN A 72 -6.94 -40.72 11.37
N ARG A 73 -7.57 -41.58 10.56
CA ARG A 73 -8.90 -42.14 10.85
C ARG A 73 -8.95 -42.91 12.17
N LYS A 74 -7.82 -43.46 12.62
CA LYS A 74 -7.70 -44.19 13.89
C LYS A 74 -7.65 -43.28 15.12
N LYS A 75 -7.39 -41.98 14.95
CA LYS A 75 -7.38 -41.03 16.08
C LYS A 75 -8.81 -40.79 16.58
N PRO A 76 -9.03 -40.71 17.90
CA PRO A 76 -10.28 -40.21 18.45
C PRO A 76 -10.59 -38.81 17.89
N ARG A 77 -11.87 -38.53 17.62
CA ARG A 77 -12.28 -37.22 17.07
C ARG A 77 -11.77 -36.03 17.89
N LYS A 78 -11.73 -36.15 19.23
CA LYS A 78 -11.23 -35.10 20.12
C LYS A 78 -9.75 -34.77 19.88
N GLU A 79 -8.93 -35.79 19.65
CA GLU A 79 -7.50 -35.61 19.35
C GLU A 79 -7.34 -34.92 17.99
N LEU A 80 -8.07 -35.38 16.97
CA LEU A 80 -8.02 -34.80 15.63
C LEU A 80 -8.47 -33.33 15.63
N VAL A 81 -9.55 -33.00 16.36
CA VAL A 81 -10.03 -31.61 16.51
C VAL A 81 -8.99 -30.75 17.22
N ARG A 82 -8.36 -31.24 18.29
CA ARG A 82 -7.28 -30.52 18.98
C ARG A 82 -6.12 -30.23 18.02
N ASP A 83 -5.69 -31.23 17.25
CA ASP A 83 -4.58 -31.09 16.33
C ASP A 83 -4.89 -30.02 15.25
N TYR A 84 -6.08 -30.05 14.64
CA TYR A 84 -6.50 -29.00 13.69
C TYR A 84 -6.68 -27.63 14.35
N ALA A 85 -7.16 -27.57 15.59
CA ALA A 85 -7.31 -26.32 16.32
C ALA A 85 -5.96 -25.63 16.58
N ILE A 86 -4.92 -26.40 16.91
CA ILE A 86 -3.56 -25.89 17.07
C ILE A 86 -3.04 -25.34 15.73
N VAL A 87 -3.22 -26.09 14.64
CA VAL A 87 -2.79 -25.63 13.30
C VAL A 87 -3.52 -24.35 12.90
N ALA A 88 -4.84 -24.30 13.08
CA ALA A 88 -5.64 -23.11 12.79
C ALA A 88 -5.22 -21.91 13.65
N ALA A 89 -4.92 -22.12 14.93
CA ALA A 89 -4.45 -21.04 15.81
C ALA A 89 -3.10 -20.45 15.33
N ILE A 90 -2.16 -21.31 14.92
CA ILE A 90 -0.86 -20.88 14.38
C ILE A 90 -1.04 -20.12 13.06
N GLN A 91 -1.87 -20.62 12.14
CA GLN A 91 -2.14 -19.95 10.86
C GLN A 91 -2.83 -18.61 11.06
N LEU A 92 -3.84 -18.53 11.94
CA LEU A 92 -4.50 -17.26 12.25
C LEU A 92 -3.55 -16.24 12.89
N ALA A 93 -2.63 -16.68 13.75
CA ALA A 93 -1.60 -15.81 14.31
C ALA A 93 -0.63 -15.30 13.23
N ALA A 94 -0.19 -16.17 12.32
CA ALA A 94 0.68 -15.80 11.20
C ALA A 94 -0.02 -14.83 10.24
N LEU A 95 -1.28 -15.10 9.88
CA LEU A 95 -2.11 -14.23 9.07
C LEU A 95 -2.33 -12.87 9.73
N ALA A 96 -2.64 -12.83 11.03
CA ALA A 96 -2.83 -11.59 11.77
C ALA A 96 -1.55 -10.73 11.78
N TYR A 97 -0.38 -11.35 11.98
CA TYR A 97 0.89 -10.67 11.88
C TYR A 97 1.14 -10.12 10.47
N GLY A 98 0.92 -10.94 9.43
CA GLY A 98 1.04 -10.50 8.03
C GLY A 98 0.10 -9.34 7.70
N LEU A 99 -1.16 -9.40 8.12
CA LEU A 99 -2.12 -8.30 7.96
C LEU A 99 -1.68 -7.05 8.70
N HIS A 100 -1.13 -7.17 9.91
CA HIS A 100 -0.61 -6.02 10.65
C HIS A 100 0.55 -5.34 9.90
N THR A 101 1.51 -6.11 9.39
CA THR A 101 2.61 -5.58 8.57
C THR A 101 2.09 -4.88 7.31
N VAL A 102 1.10 -5.46 6.63
CA VAL A 102 0.47 -4.81 5.48
C VAL A 102 -0.27 -3.54 5.89
N ALA A 103 -0.99 -3.55 7.02
CA ALA A 103 -1.77 -2.41 7.51
C ALA A 103 -0.91 -1.18 7.82
N ILE A 104 0.30 -1.35 8.35
CA ILE A 104 1.22 -0.22 8.61
C ILE A 104 1.86 0.33 7.33
N THR A 105 1.90 -0.45 6.24
CA THR A 105 2.41 0.02 4.93
C THR A 105 1.34 0.66 4.06
N ARG A 106 0.07 0.68 4.50
CA ARG A 106 -1.02 1.25 3.70
C ARG A 106 -0.80 2.76 3.47
N PRO A 107 -1.13 3.27 2.27
CA PRO A 107 -1.05 4.70 1.99
C PRO A 107 -2.10 5.46 2.79
N VAL A 108 -1.69 6.52 3.48
CA VAL A 108 -2.57 7.34 4.32
C VAL A 108 -2.60 8.80 3.88
N PHE A 109 -1.51 9.29 3.31
CA PHE A 109 -1.46 10.63 2.70
C PHE A 109 -0.68 10.61 1.39
N VAL A 110 -1.12 11.43 0.45
CA VAL A 110 -0.31 11.91 -0.66
C VAL A 110 -0.11 13.39 -0.44
N VAL A 111 1.13 13.77 -0.13
CA VAL A 111 1.48 15.12 0.29
C VAL A 111 2.18 15.83 -0.86
N LEU A 112 1.60 16.93 -1.34
CA LEU A 112 2.33 17.90 -2.14
C LEU A 112 3.34 18.59 -1.24
N ALA A 113 4.61 18.25 -1.38
CA ALA A 113 5.70 18.76 -0.57
C ALA A 113 6.37 19.96 -1.26
N VAL A 114 7.70 20.02 -1.26
CA VAL A 114 8.47 21.16 -1.78
C VAL A 114 8.50 21.17 -3.30
N ASP A 115 8.77 20.02 -3.92
CA ASP A 115 9.09 19.85 -5.35
C ASP A 115 8.42 18.62 -5.99
N ARG A 116 7.65 17.84 -5.22
CA ARG A 116 7.06 16.57 -5.65
C ARG A 116 5.88 16.15 -4.78
N LEU A 117 5.21 15.09 -5.21
CA LEU A 117 4.24 14.36 -4.40
C LEU A 117 4.95 13.29 -3.57
N GLU A 118 4.55 13.15 -2.32
CA GLU A 118 5.12 12.21 -1.36
C GLU A 118 4.03 11.27 -0.83
N VAL A 119 4.17 9.98 -1.08
CA VAL A 119 3.25 8.97 -0.54
C VAL A 119 3.72 8.58 0.86
N VAL A 120 2.89 8.89 1.86
CA VAL A 120 3.14 8.59 3.26
C VAL A 120 2.31 7.38 3.66
N SER A 121 2.97 6.39 4.25
CA SER A 121 2.36 5.17 4.78
C SER A 121 2.02 5.31 6.27
N ALA A 122 1.05 4.53 6.74
CA ALA A 122 0.56 4.61 8.13
C ALA A 122 1.68 4.53 9.18
N GLY A 123 2.64 3.62 9.00
CA GLY A 123 3.75 3.40 9.94
C GLY A 123 4.83 4.49 9.93
N GLN A 124 4.73 5.49 9.04
CA GLN A 124 5.65 6.63 9.01
C GLN A 124 5.18 7.80 9.87
N LEU A 125 3.97 7.73 10.44
CA LEU A 125 3.40 8.77 11.29
C LEU A 125 3.18 8.21 12.70
N THR A 126 3.65 8.96 13.69
CA THR A 126 3.40 8.63 15.10
C THR A 126 2.09 9.28 15.57
N ASP A 127 1.52 8.80 16.67
CA ASP A 127 0.35 9.44 17.28
C ASP A 127 0.64 10.89 17.67
N GLN A 128 1.88 11.19 18.09
CA GLN A 128 2.31 12.56 18.41
C GLN A 128 2.30 13.46 17.16
N ASP A 129 2.66 12.94 15.99
CA ASP A 129 2.62 13.69 14.73
C ASP A 129 1.19 14.03 14.34
N LEU A 130 0.29 13.06 14.47
CA LEU A 130 -1.13 13.21 14.15
C LEU A 130 -1.82 14.19 15.09
N GLN A 131 -1.53 14.13 16.40
CA GLN A 131 -2.10 15.07 17.38
C GLN A 131 -1.71 16.53 17.10
N GLN A 132 -0.59 16.77 16.43
CA GLN A 132 -0.15 18.12 16.04
C GLN A 132 -0.83 18.62 14.77
N ALA A 133 -1.65 17.81 14.09
CA ALA A 133 -2.35 18.25 12.89
C ALA A 133 -3.29 19.42 13.19
N THR A 134 -3.24 20.43 12.32
CA THR A 134 -4.02 21.66 12.48
C THR A 134 -5.51 21.48 12.23
N GLN A 135 -5.92 20.39 11.58
CA GLN A 135 -7.32 20.08 11.31
C GLN A 135 -7.68 18.68 11.81
N PRO A 136 -8.86 18.48 12.42
CA PRO A 136 -9.27 17.18 12.98
C PRO A 136 -9.23 16.02 11.98
N GLN A 137 -9.53 16.28 10.70
CA GLN A 137 -9.55 15.22 9.67
C GLN A 137 -8.16 14.60 9.38
N TRP A 138 -7.07 15.23 9.81
CA TRP A 138 -5.70 14.73 9.67
C TRP A 138 -5.08 14.26 10.99
N GLN A 139 -5.86 14.28 12.08
CA GLN A 139 -5.47 13.69 13.37
C GLN A 139 -5.71 12.18 13.42
N SER A 140 -6.27 11.60 12.36
CA SER A 140 -6.49 10.17 12.23
C SER A 140 -6.08 9.67 10.85
N LEU A 141 -5.71 8.39 10.78
CA LEU A 141 -5.26 7.76 9.56
C LEU A 141 -6.45 7.18 8.79
N PRO A 142 -6.65 7.52 7.51
CA PRO A 142 -7.73 6.92 6.73
C PRO A 142 -7.50 5.42 6.53
N TRP A 143 -8.62 4.70 6.39
CA TRP A 143 -8.64 3.28 6.07
C TRP A 143 -8.97 2.99 4.62
N ARG A 144 -9.53 3.99 3.89
CA ARG A 144 -9.99 3.88 2.49
C ARG A 144 -9.09 4.69 1.55
N GLY A 145 -7.81 4.37 1.55
CA GLY A 145 -6.81 5.09 0.78
C GLY A 145 -6.39 6.44 1.37
N PRO A 146 -5.49 7.16 0.67
CA PRO A 146 -4.86 8.34 1.20
C PRO A 146 -5.71 9.60 1.05
N HIS A 147 -5.55 10.53 1.99
CA HIS A 147 -5.94 11.92 1.77
C HIS A 147 -4.90 12.65 0.92
N PHE A 148 -5.34 13.49 0.00
CA PHE A 148 -4.48 14.38 -0.76
C PHE A 148 -4.39 15.72 -0.03
N VAL A 149 -3.17 16.14 0.32
CA VAL A 149 -2.93 17.34 1.12
C VAL A 149 -1.72 18.10 0.58
N TRP A 150 -1.63 19.37 0.92
CA TRP A 150 -0.42 20.16 0.70
C TRP A 150 0.28 20.38 2.04
N ALA A 151 1.60 20.21 2.08
CA ALA A 151 2.40 20.61 3.23
C ALA A 151 2.91 22.04 3.04
N GLN A 152 2.36 22.96 3.84
CA GLN A 152 2.81 24.34 3.88
C GLN A 152 4.27 24.40 4.36
N ARG A 153 5.12 25.10 3.60
CA ARG A 153 6.53 25.27 3.99
C ARG A 153 6.64 26.02 5.33
N PRO A 154 7.60 25.64 6.20
CA PRO A 154 7.80 26.34 7.46
C PRO A 154 8.16 27.82 7.26
N GLN A 155 7.56 28.69 8.07
CA GLN A 155 7.63 30.14 7.87
C GLN A 155 8.87 30.74 8.53
N THR A 156 9.30 30.20 9.66
CA THR A 156 10.46 30.70 10.41
C THR A 156 11.75 29.97 10.06
N ALA A 157 12.89 30.64 10.25
CA ALA A 157 14.20 30.01 10.04
C ALA A 157 14.44 28.85 11.02
N GLN A 158 13.92 28.97 12.25
CA GLN A 158 14.01 27.92 13.25
C GLN A 158 13.27 26.66 12.80
N GLU A 159 12.00 26.78 12.40
CA GLU A 159 11.23 25.61 11.94
C GLU A 159 11.87 24.95 10.71
N ARG A 160 12.41 25.75 9.77
CA ARG A 160 13.12 25.21 8.61
C ARG A 160 14.37 24.42 9.02
N ASN A 161 15.14 24.92 9.98
CA ASN A 161 16.30 24.21 10.51
C ASN A 161 15.90 22.93 11.23
N GLU A 162 14.83 22.96 12.03
CA GLU A 162 14.30 21.77 12.71
C GLU A 162 13.93 20.66 11.71
N ILE A 163 13.22 21.02 10.63
CA ILE A 163 12.85 20.06 9.57
C ILE A 163 14.08 19.54 8.83
N MET A 164 15.05 20.41 8.53
CA MET A 164 16.30 20.01 7.89
C MET A 164 17.07 19.00 8.75
N PHE A 165 17.20 19.26 10.07
CA PHE A 165 17.86 18.33 10.98
C PHE A 165 17.08 17.01 11.14
N SER A 166 15.75 17.05 11.21
CA SER A 166 14.93 15.84 11.29
C SER A 166 14.97 15.01 10.01
N ALA A 167 15.10 15.65 8.84
CA ALA A 167 15.25 14.97 7.57
C ALA A 167 16.52 14.11 7.51
N LEU A 168 17.60 14.51 8.19
CA LEU A 168 18.82 13.70 8.34
C LEU A 168 18.55 12.38 9.10
N ALA A 169 17.55 12.37 9.98
CA ALA A 169 17.06 11.18 10.68
C ALA A 169 15.94 10.45 9.92
N GLY A 170 15.67 10.82 8.66
CA GLY A 170 14.64 10.23 7.80
C GLY A 170 13.25 10.83 7.97
N LYS A 171 13.08 11.87 8.80
CA LYS A 171 11.78 12.50 9.06
C LYS A 171 11.71 13.90 8.44
N ASP A 172 11.26 13.95 7.19
CA ASP A 172 11.11 15.19 6.42
C ASP A 172 9.68 15.78 6.49
N LEU A 173 9.45 16.94 5.86
CA LEU A 173 8.25 17.79 5.92
C LEU A 173 6.94 17.00 5.75
N GLN A 174 6.88 16.04 4.84
CA GLN A 174 5.69 15.22 4.59
C GLN A 174 5.25 14.40 5.81
N HIS A 175 6.11 14.18 6.79
CA HIS A 175 5.77 13.42 8.01
C HIS A 175 5.27 14.30 9.16
N TYR A 176 4.99 15.58 8.90
CA TYR A 176 4.53 16.54 9.90
C TYR A 176 3.13 17.08 9.57
N PRO A 177 2.05 16.39 10.03
CA PRO A 177 0.66 16.80 9.81
C PRO A 177 0.31 18.22 10.26
N ARG A 178 1.07 18.83 11.17
CA ARG A 178 0.95 20.25 11.55
C ARG A 178 1.09 21.22 10.37
N TYR A 179 1.83 20.84 9.33
CA TYR A 179 1.97 21.63 8.11
C TYR A 179 0.92 21.31 7.05
N TYR A 180 0.08 20.29 7.25
CA TYR A 180 -0.91 19.93 6.25
C TYR A 180 -1.97 21.01 6.11
N ARG A 181 -2.38 21.26 4.87
CA ARG A 181 -3.45 22.16 4.44
C ARG A 181 -4.22 21.47 3.31
N PRO A 182 -5.46 21.91 3.00
CA PRO A 182 -6.18 21.40 1.84
C PRO A 182 -5.32 21.59 0.58
N LEU A 183 -5.34 20.60 -0.31
CA LEU A 183 -4.49 20.59 -1.52
C LEU A 183 -4.71 21.85 -2.37
N GLU A 184 -5.93 22.35 -2.40
CA GLU A 184 -6.37 23.53 -3.16
C GLU A 184 -5.57 24.79 -2.75
N GLN A 185 -5.14 24.88 -1.50
CA GLN A 185 -4.30 26.00 -1.03
C GLN A 185 -2.86 25.92 -1.55
N GLY A 186 -2.43 24.73 -1.97
CA GLY A 186 -1.11 24.45 -2.55
C GLY A 186 -1.04 24.67 -4.07
N LEU A 187 -2.14 25.03 -4.73
CA LEU A 187 -2.20 25.17 -6.20
C LEU A 187 -1.10 26.08 -6.78
N PRO A 188 -0.81 27.27 -6.22
CA PRO A 188 0.26 28.11 -6.74
C PRO A 188 1.63 27.41 -6.69
N THR A 189 1.88 26.63 -5.63
CA THR A 189 3.11 25.84 -5.51
C THR A 189 3.13 24.76 -6.59
N LEU A 190 2.05 23.98 -6.72
CA LEU A 190 1.93 22.91 -7.71
C LEU A 190 2.18 23.43 -9.12
N GLN A 191 1.55 24.53 -9.50
CA GLN A 191 1.68 25.14 -10.83
C GLN A 191 3.11 25.61 -11.13
N GLN A 192 3.88 25.99 -10.12
CA GLN A 192 5.28 26.38 -10.27
C GLN A 192 6.21 25.18 -10.49
N ILE A 193 5.92 24.03 -9.87
CA ILE A 193 6.81 22.86 -9.90
C ILE A 193 6.39 21.81 -10.93
N ALA A 194 5.13 21.81 -11.36
CA ALA A 194 4.60 20.85 -12.32
C ALA A 194 5.16 21.09 -13.71
N GLN A 195 5.61 20.03 -14.37
CA GLN A 195 6.36 20.12 -15.62
C GLN A 195 5.49 19.81 -16.85
N PRO A 196 5.78 20.41 -18.01
CA PRO A 196 5.12 20.07 -19.28
C PRO A 196 5.30 18.59 -19.66
N LEU A 197 4.27 17.99 -20.24
CA LEU A 197 4.26 16.57 -20.63
C LEU A 197 5.29 16.24 -21.71
N ASP A 198 5.66 17.21 -22.54
CA ASP A 198 6.73 17.05 -23.53
C ASP A 198 8.07 16.70 -22.89
N ILE A 199 8.37 17.26 -21.71
CA ILE A 199 9.59 16.92 -20.97
C ILE A 199 9.55 15.45 -20.54
N LEU A 200 8.40 14.95 -20.10
CA LEU A 200 8.25 13.55 -19.70
C LEU A 200 8.43 12.60 -20.90
N ARG A 201 7.83 12.94 -22.05
CA ARG A 201 8.00 12.17 -23.31
C ARG A 201 9.46 12.15 -23.76
N GLN A 202 10.16 13.28 -23.66
CA GLN A 202 11.58 13.38 -24.00
C GLN A 202 12.47 12.56 -23.06
N ARG A 203 12.15 12.51 -21.76
CA ARG A 203 12.86 11.67 -20.78
C ARG A 203 12.61 10.19 -20.98
N HIS A 204 11.41 9.81 -21.41
CA HIS A 204 11.04 8.41 -21.66
C HIS A 204 10.50 8.19 -23.09
N PRO A 205 11.33 8.29 -24.14
CA PRO A 205 10.87 8.11 -25.52
C PRO A 205 10.24 6.73 -25.76
N GLN A 206 10.76 5.70 -25.09
CA GLN A 206 10.25 4.33 -25.19
C GLN A 206 8.89 4.15 -24.51
N ALA A 207 8.54 5.01 -23.54
CA ALA A 207 7.27 4.96 -22.81
C ALA A 207 6.23 5.95 -23.37
N ALA A 208 6.54 6.71 -24.43
CA ALA A 208 5.62 7.68 -25.02
C ALA A 208 4.23 7.11 -25.32
N PRO A 209 4.07 5.89 -25.91
CA PRO A 209 2.74 5.32 -26.11
C PRO A 209 1.95 5.10 -24.82
N ALA A 210 2.63 4.73 -23.73
CA ALA A 210 1.99 4.55 -22.42
C ALA A 210 1.61 5.89 -21.78
N ILE A 211 2.44 6.91 -21.94
CA ILE A 211 2.15 8.29 -21.50
C ILE A 211 0.92 8.83 -22.24
N ASP A 212 0.87 8.70 -23.56
CA ASP A 212 -0.24 9.19 -24.38
C ASP A 212 -1.55 8.44 -24.11
N ALA A 213 -1.46 7.12 -23.86
CA ALA A 213 -2.59 6.33 -23.42
C ALA A 213 -3.12 6.80 -22.05
N ALA A 214 -2.22 7.11 -21.10
CA ALA A 214 -2.62 7.63 -19.80
C ALA A 214 -3.26 9.02 -19.88
N ILE A 215 -2.72 9.91 -20.72
CA ILE A 215 -3.32 11.23 -21.01
C ILE A 215 -4.72 11.05 -21.57
N THR A 216 -4.88 10.21 -22.59
CA THR A 216 -6.19 9.96 -23.24
C THR A 216 -7.20 9.39 -22.25
N ALA A 217 -6.77 8.48 -21.36
CA ALA A 217 -7.63 7.89 -20.34
C ALA A 217 -8.16 8.91 -19.32
N THR A 218 -7.50 10.06 -19.13
CA THR A 218 -7.99 11.12 -18.24
C THR A 218 -9.22 11.85 -18.81
N GLN A 219 -9.43 11.81 -20.13
CA GLN A 219 -10.45 12.59 -20.83
C GLN A 219 -10.32 14.11 -20.67
N LEU A 220 -9.16 14.60 -20.20
CA LEU A 220 -8.84 16.01 -20.05
C LEU A 220 -8.00 16.51 -21.23
N ALA A 221 -8.11 17.80 -21.54
CA ALA A 221 -7.25 18.45 -22.53
C ALA A 221 -5.80 18.47 -22.03
N GLU A 222 -4.86 18.12 -22.91
CA GLU A 222 -3.45 17.99 -22.55
C GLU A 222 -2.85 19.29 -21.97
N GLU A 223 -3.30 20.44 -22.45
CA GLU A 223 -2.90 21.75 -21.95
C GLU A 223 -3.21 21.98 -20.46
N ASN A 224 -4.24 21.30 -19.93
CA ASN A 224 -4.64 21.33 -18.53
C ASN A 224 -3.90 20.30 -17.67
N LEU A 225 -3.07 19.47 -18.28
CA LEU A 225 -2.31 18.44 -17.62
C LEU A 225 -0.83 18.82 -17.51
N ARG A 226 -0.26 18.53 -16.36
CA ARG A 226 1.19 18.53 -16.14
C ARG A 226 1.57 17.25 -15.45
N TRP A 227 2.87 17.05 -15.24
CA TRP A 227 3.36 15.93 -14.46
C TRP A 227 4.19 16.36 -13.27
N LEU A 228 4.21 15.51 -12.25
CA LEU A 228 5.05 15.66 -11.07
C LEU A 228 5.71 14.33 -10.69
N PRO A 229 6.95 14.37 -10.18
CA PRO A 229 7.53 13.23 -9.48
C PRO A 229 6.65 12.81 -8.31
N VAL A 230 6.58 11.50 -8.09
CA VAL A 230 5.94 10.88 -6.92
C VAL A 230 7.01 10.05 -6.24
N ARG A 231 7.35 10.38 -5.01
CA ARG A 231 8.21 9.51 -4.19
C ARG A 231 7.35 8.67 -3.27
N HIS A 232 7.71 7.40 -3.14
CA HIS A 232 7.13 6.48 -2.19
C HIS A 232 8.26 5.69 -1.48
N PRO A 233 7.98 4.94 -0.40
CA PRO A 233 9.03 4.26 0.37
C PRO A 233 9.92 3.28 -0.41
N ARG A 234 9.52 2.84 -1.61
CA ARG A 234 10.25 1.86 -2.43
C ARG A 234 10.89 2.46 -3.70
N GLY A 235 10.71 3.76 -3.99
CA GLY A 235 11.22 4.36 -5.22
C GLY A 235 10.42 5.57 -5.69
N PHE A 236 10.40 5.74 -7.02
CA PHE A 236 9.74 6.87 -7.67
C PHE A 236 8.79 6.43 -8.77
N TRP A 237 7.70 7.18 -8.86
CA TRP A 237 6.65 7.10 -9.87
C TRP A 237 6.44 8.51 -10.45
N THR A 238 5.58 8.61 -11.46
CA THR A 238 5.16 9.88 -12.04
C THR A 238 3.64 10.02 -11.92
N ALA A 239 3.16 11.19 -11.50
CA ALA A 239 1.73 11.52 -11.52
C ALA A 239 1.45 12.50 -12.65
N LEU A 240 0.33 12.29 -13.36
CA LEU A 240 -0.30 13.35 -14.14
C LEU A 240 -1.24 14.11 -13.22
N VAL A 241 -1.14 15.44 -13.22
CA VAL A 241 -1.92 16.33 -12.37
C VAL A 241 -2.72 17.30 -13.22
N GLU A 242 -3.96 17.54 -12.84
CA GLU A 242 -4.79 18.59 -13.42
C GLU A 242 -4.42 19.95 -12.82
N LEU A 243 -4.15 20.95 -13.65
CA LEU A 243 -3.66 22.26 -13.23
C LEU A 243 -4.65 23.08 -12.41
N GLU A 244 -5.95 22.91 -12.65
CA GLU A 244 -7.00 23.69 -11.99
C GLU A 244 -7.30 23.16 -10.59
N SER A 245 -7.45 21.83 -10.45
CA SER A 245 -7.77 21.20 -9.16
C SER A 245 -6.53 20.78 -8.37
N GLY A 246 -5.37 20.66 -9.02
CA GLY A 246 -4.12 20.17 -8.43
C GLY A 246 -4.13 18.67 -8.14
N LYS A 247 -5.22 17.98 -8.46
CA LYS A 247 -5.39 16.56 -8.13
C LYS A 247 -4.59 15.68 -9.08
N PRO A 248 -3.93 14.63 -8.57
CA PRO A 248 -3.42 13.56 -9.41
C PRO A 248 -4.58 12.83 -10.11
N VAL A 249 -4.55 12.81 -11.44
CA VAL A 249 -5.60 12.19 -12.29
C VAL A 249 -5.13 10.91 -12.96
N ALA A 250 -3.81 10.70 -13.07
CA ALA A 250 -3.24 9.44 -13.52
C ALA A 250 -1.88 9.20 -12.85
N TRP A 251 -1.45 7.94 -12.85
CA TRP A 251 -0.21 7.49 -12.24
C TRP A 251 0.52 6.56 -13.18
N LEU A 252 1.81 6.80 -13.34
CA LEU A 252 2.70 6.11 -14.25
C LEU A 252 3.82 5.48 -13.44
N ASP A 253 4.06 4.19 -13.68
CA ASP A 253 5.19 3.41 -13.15
C ASP A 253 6.45 3.78 -13.96
N LEU A 254 6.86 5.04 -13.84
CA LEU A 254 8.00 5.66 -14.52
C LEU A 254 8.79 6.48 -13.50
N ASP A 255 10.08 6.19 -13.39
CA ASP A 255 11.02 6.98 -12.60
C ASP A 255 11.24 8.34 -13.29
N PRO A 256 10.91 9.47 -12.64
CA PRO A 256 10.98 10.79 -13.24
C PRO A 256 12.41 11.35 -13.39
N TYR A 257 13.45 10.67 -12.88
CA TYR A 257 14.83 11.17 -12.83
C TYR A 257 15.78 10.49 -13.82
#